data_AF-U7QXD3-F1
#
_entry.id   AF-U7QXD3-F1
#
_cell.length_a   1.000
_cell.length_b   1.000
_cell.length_c   1.000
_cell.angle_alpha   90.00
_cell.angle_beta   90.00
_cell.angle_gamma   90.00
#
_symmetry.space_group_name_H-M   'P 1'
#
loop_
_entity.id
_entity.type
_entity.pdbx_description
1 polymer ?
#
loop_
_entity_poly.entity_id
_entity_poly.type
_entity_poly.pdbx_seq_one_letter_code
_entity_poly.pdbx_strand_id
1 'polypeptide(L)' 'MNKCQKNGNKLTVCSALAKAFEFGAPTKRSKGLFLPMRAIMKTGEPGTDIVQLHSGEFVGPGVVVNYCPFCGKDIVTI' A
#
# COMPACT_ATOMS: atom_id res chain seq x y z
N MET A 1 -10.34 1.78 -17.58
CA MET A 1 -9.32 2.11 -16.55
C MET A 1 -9.94 1.92 -15.18
N ASN A 2 -9.57 0.86 -14.45
CA ASN A 2 -10.08 0.65 -13.09
C ASN A 2 -9.38 1.64 -12.15
N LYS A 3 -10.15 2.45 -11.44
CA LYS A 3 -9.63 3.40 -10.44
C LYS A 3 -9.51 2.69 -9.08
N CYS A 4 -8.65 3.19 -8.20
CA CYS A 4 -8.59 2.67 -6.83
C CYS A 4 -9.93 2.91 -6.11
N GLN A 5 -10.36 1.93 -5.31
CA GLN A 5 -11.57 1.98 -4.49
C GLN A 5 -11.28 1.43 -3.10
N LYS A 6 -11.76 2.12 -2.07
CA LYS A 6 -11.72 1.64 -0.68
C LYS A 6 -12.94 0.76 -0.42
N ASN A 7 -12.73 -0.43 0.11
CA ASN A 7 -13.79 -1.37 0.45
C ASN A 7 -13.59 -1.83 1.91
N GLY A 8 -14.03 -0.99 2.84
CA GLY A 8 -13.76 -1.16 4.27
C GLY A 8 -12.26 -1.09 4.58
N ASN A 9 -11.72 -2.19 5.12
CA ASN A 9 -10.29 -2.32 5.46
C ASN A 9 -9.42 -2.71 4.26
N LYS A 10 -10.03 -3.07 3.12
CA LYS A 10 -9.31 -3.48 1.92
C LYS A 10 -9.26 -2.38 0.87
N LEU A 11 -8.16 -2.33 0.14
CA LEU A 11 -7.95 -1.42 -0.96
C LEU A 11 -7.98 -2.18 -2.29
N THR A 12 -8.98 -1.91 -3.12
CA THR A 12 -8.96 -2.33 -4.51
C THR A 12 -8.10 -1.36 -5.30
N VAL A 13 -6.99 -1.87 -5.86
CA VAL A 13 -5.96 -1.05 -6.51
C VAL A 13 -6.17 -1.00 -8.03
N CYS A 14 -5.79 0.12 -8.65
CA CYS A 14 -5.78 0.22 -10.11
C CYS A 14 -4.70 -0.69 -10.70
N SER A 15 -4.82 -1.03 -11.99
CA SER A 15 -3.88 -1.94 -12.67
C SER A 15 -2.42 -1.43 -12.64
N ALA A 16 -2.21 -0.12 -12.74
CA ALA A 16 -0.87 0.47 -12.66
C ALA A 16 -0.26 0.34 -11.26
N LEU A 17 -1.06 0.53 -10.21
CA LEU A 17 -0.62 0.37 -8.83
C LEU A 17 -0.40 -1.11 -8.49
N ALA A 18 -1.25 -2.01 -8.99
CA ALA A 18 -1.07 -3.46 -8.86
C ALA A 18 0.27 -3.92 -9.46
N LYS A 19 0.62 -3.43 -10.67
CA LYS A 19 1.92 -3.68 -11.29
C LYS A 19 3.09 -3.12 -10.48
N ALA A 20 2.90 -1.97 -9.83
CA ALA A 20 3.91 -1.41 -8.94
C ALA A 20 4.19 -2.30 -7.71
N PHE A 21 3.22 -3.11 -7.29
CA PHE A 21 3.34 -4.06 -6.17
C PHE A 21 3.81 -5.47 -6.59
N GLU A 22 3.91 -5.75 -7.89
CA GLU A 22 4.11 -7.09 -8.45
C GLU A 22 5.44 -7.73 -8.04
N PHE A 23 6.46 -6.93 -7.70
CA PHE A 23 7.80 -7.40 -7.30
C PHE A 23 7.94 -7.76 -5.81
N GLY A 24 6.83 -7.94 -5.09
CA GLY A 24 6.80 -8.68 -3.83
C GLY A 24 7.05 -7.87 -2.55
N ALA A 25 7.23 -8.60 -1.44
CA ALA A 25 7.29 -8.06 -0.09
C ALA A 25 8.54 -7.17 0.10
N PRO A 26 8.37 -5.90 0.48
CA PRO A 26 9.50 -4.99 0.64
C PRO A 26 10.43 -5.44 1.75
N THR A 27 11.74 -5.41 1.46
CA THR A 27 12.74 -5.28 2.51
C THR A 27 12.79 -3.81 2.97
N LYS A 28 13.37 -3.54 4.14
CA LYS A 28 13.54 -2.14 4.61
C LYS A 28 14.40 -1.27 3.68
N ARG A 29 15.14 -1.87 2.74
CA ARG A 29 15.96 -1.17 1.73
C ARG A 29 15.31 -1.16 0.34
N SER A 30 14.16 -1.81 0.17
CA SER A 30 13.45 -1.80 -1.11
C SER A 30 12.91 -0.41 -1.40
N LYS A 31 13.11 0.07 -2.64
CA LYS A 31 12.58 1.33 -3.16
C LYS A 31 11.23 1.07 -3.84
N GLY A 32 10.26 1.93 -3.61
CA GLY A 32 8.98 1.90 -4.33
C GLY A 32 7.76 2.03 -3.45
N LEU A 33 6.59 1.82 -4.06
CA LEU A 33 5.32 1.75 -3.35
C LEU A 33 5.05 0.31 -2.97
N PHE A 34 4.54 0.10 -1.77
CA PHE A 34 4.26 -1.24 -1.23
C PHE A 34 2.94 -1.29 -0.46
N LEU A 35 2.30 -2.44 -0.51
CA LEU A 35 1.15 -2.77 0.32
C LEU A 35 1.52 -3.95 1.24
N PRO A 36 2.04 -3.69 2.46
CA PRO A 36 2.37 -4.74 3.40
C PRO A 36 1.11 -5.46 3.90
N MET A 37 1.21 -6.77 4.05
CA MET A 37 0.17 -7.53 4.73
C MET A 37 0.17 -7.18 6.22
N ARG A 38 -0.99 -6.76 6.74
CA ARG A 38 -1.17 -6.43 8.15
C ARG A 38 -2.23 -7.34 8.76
N ALA A 39 -2.03 -7.72 10.01
CA ALA A 39 -2.97 -8.50 10.78
C ALA A 39 -3.18 -7.87 12.16
N ILE A 40 -4.42 -7.86 12.63
CA ILE A 40 -4.77 -7.46 13.99
C ILE A 40 -4.33 -8.58 14.91
N MET A 41 -3.24 -8.38 15.67
CA MET A 41 -2.63 -9.46 16.50
C MET A 41 -3.61 -10.11 17.49
N LYS A 42 -4.64 -9.39 17.92
CA LYS A 42 -5.65 -9.90 18.86
C LYS A 42 -6.68 -10.83 18.22
N THR A 43 -7.07 -10.58 16.96
CA THR A 43 -8.15 -11.32 16.28
C THR A 43 -7.65 -12.19 15.14
N GLY A 44 -6.42 -11.99 14.67
CA GLY A 44 -5.86 -12.63 13.48
C GLY A 44 -6.47 -12.12 12.17
N GLU A 45 -7.39 -11.16 12.23
CA GLU A 45 -8.07 -10.63 11.05
C GLU A 45 -7.15 -9.70 10.25
N PRO A 46 -7.37 -9.58 8.93
CA PRO A 46 -6.65 -8.61 8.10
C PRO A 46 -6.80 -7.19 8.65
N GLY A 47 -5.67 -6.54 8.88
CA GLY A 47 -5.63 -5.12 9.23
C GLY A 47 -5.96 -4.24 8.03
N THR A 48 -6.06 -2.93 8.28
CA THR A 48 -6.28 -1.94 7.22
C THR A 48 -5.12 -1.93 6.23
N ASP A 49 -5.44 -2.01 4.95
CA ASP A 49 -4.53 -1.86 3.82
C ASP A 49 -3.93 -0.45 3.82
N ILE A 50 -2.61 -0.33 4.00
CA ILE A 50 -1.90 0.95 3.98
C ILE A 50 -0.78 0.92 2.95
N VAL A 51 -0.83 1.81 1.97
CA VAL A 51 0.23 1.93 0.97
C VAL A 51 1.38 2.76 1.55
N GLN A 52 2.60 2.24 1.43
CA GLN A 52 3.82 2.86 1.93
C GLN A 52 4.80 3.12 0.78
N LEU A 53 5.37 4.32 0.75
CA LEU A 53 6.45 4.70 -0.15
C LEU A 53 7.79 4.57 0.59
N HIS A 54 8.67 3.72 0.09
CA HIS A 54 10.03 3.59 0.59
C HIS A 54 11.02 4.26 -0.37
N SER A 55 11.91 5.08 0.19
CA SER A 55 13.02 5.67 -0.57
C SER A 55 14.08 4.63 -0.96
N GLY A 56 14.29 3.61 -0.10
CA GLY A 56 15.34 2.60 -0.26
C GLY A 56 16.71 3.05 0.28
N GLU A 57 16.98 4.36 0.31
CA GLU A 57 18.20 4.95 0.88
C GLU A 57 18.19 4.97 2.42
N PHE A 58 17.03 5.22 3.01
CA PHE A 58 16.85 5.25 4.47
C PHE A 58 16.11 4.00 4.94
N VAL A 59 16.74 3.26 5.86
CA VAL A 59 16.13 2.07 6.50
C VAL A 59 15.04 2.55 7.45
N GLY A 60 13.77 2.46 7.04
CA GLY A 60 12.64 2.93 7.83
C GLY A 60 11.30 2.32 7.37
N PRO A 61 10.20 2.61 8.08
CA PRO A 61 8.86 2.09 7.79
C PRO A 61 8.21 2.70 6.54
N GLY A 62 8.93 3.56 5.80
CA GLY A 62 8.40 4.31 4.67
C GLY A 62 7.47 5.46 5.09
N VAL A 63 6.97 6.17 4.09
CA VAL A 63 5.95 7.23 4.25
C VAL A 63 4.61 6.68 3.79
N VAL A 64 3.56 6.86 4.59
CA VAL A 64 2.20 6.46 4.21
C VAL A 64 1.66 7.46 3.18
N VAL A 65 1.08 6.95 2.10
CA VAL A 65 0.44 7.77 1.07
C VAL A 65 -1.08 7.69 1.18
N ASN A 66 -1.75 8.84 1.06
CA ASN A 66 -3.20 8.97 1.13
C ASN A 66 -3.88 9.07 -0.24
N TYR A 67 -3.11 9.08 -1.33
CA TYR A 67 -3.63 9.11 -2.70
C TYR A 67 -2.85 8.16 -3.62
N CYS A 68 -3.50 7.67 -4.68
CA CYS A 68 -2.86 6.86 -5.70
C CYS A 68 -2.28 7.76 -6.81
N PRO A 69 -0.95 7.77 -7.04
CA PRO A 69 -0.34 8.64 -8.04
C PRO A 69 -0.68 8.24 -9.48
N PHE A 70 -1.20 7.04 -9.71
CA PHE A 70 -1.52 6.55 -11.06
C PHE A 70 -2.94 6.86 -11.52
N CYS A 71 -3.92 6.82 -10.62
CA CYS A 71 -5.33 7.06 -10.97
C CYS A 71 -5.93 8.31 -10.31
N GLY A 72 -5.15 9.02 -9.49
CA GLY A 72 -5.57 10.29 -8.86
C GLY A 72 -6.68 10.15 -7.83
N LYS A 73 -6.98 8.94 -7.36
CA LYS A 73 -7.98 8.68 -6.32
C LYS A 73 -7.36 8.66 -4.94
N ASP A 74 -8.08 9.21 -3.98
CA ASP A 74 -7.75 9.09 -2.57
C ASP A 74 -7.82 7.63 -2.12
N ILE A 75 -6.79 7.22 -1.41
CA ILE A 75 -6.67 5.94 -0.70
C ILE A 75 -6.64 6.27 0.79
N VAL A 76 -7.71 6.93 1.26
CA VAL A 76 -7.86 7.39 2.64
C VAL A 76 -7.64 6.20 3.58
N THR A 77 -6.59 6.28 4.37
CA THR A 77 -6.16 5.26 5.34
C THR A 77 -6.07 5.92 6.71
N ILE A 78 -7.22 6.42 7.17
CA ILE A 78 -7.49 6.73 8.58
C ILE A 78 -8.42 5.63 9.08
#